data_AF-A0A6G1U174-F1
#
_entry.id   AF-A0A6G1U174-F1
#
_cell.length_a   1.000
_cell.length_b   1.000
_cell.length_c   1.000
_cell.angle_alpha   90.00
_cell.angle_beta   90.00
_cell.angle_gamma   90.00
#
_symmetry.space_group_name_H-M   'P 1'
#
loop_
_entity.id
_entity.type
_entity.pdbx_description
1 polymer ?
#
loop_
_entity_poly.entity_id
_entity_poly.type
_entity_poly.pdbx_seq_one_letter_code
_entity_poly.pdbx_strand_id
1 'polypeptide(L)'
;MKQTKIFAMVLMAAALLTTSCASKKDLQNCQTENRELTANYQDTKEKLAATEASLAAAQEQLATAKSDYAKLQSALDKSLTNANQNNISIEKLVDQINESNQYIRHLVEVKSKSDSLNMVLTNNLTRSLSREEMKEVDVQVLKGVVYISLADNMLYQSGSYEVNSRAKETLSKIAKIIQDYKDYDVLIEGNTDNVPVSTTSAKMKNIRNNWDLSALRAASVVQYLQDNFGVNPKRMTAGGRGEYNPVTTNNTEVGKQRNRRTQIIITPKLDQFMDLIDKAPEDSQK
;
A
#
# COMPACT_ATOMS: atom_id res chain seq x y z
N MET A 1 50.18 -71.17 -122.85
CA MET A 1 50.75 -71.58 -121.55
C MET A 1 51.58 -70.43 -120.97
N LYS A 2 51.49 -70.22 -119.65
CA LYS A 2 52.13 -69.20 -118.78
C LYS A 2 51.54 -67.77 -118.70
N GLN A 3 51.33 -67.01 -119.77
CA GLN A 3 50.89 -65.59 -119.66
C GLN A 3 49.44 -65.40 -119.14
N THR A 4 48.50 -66.24 -119.59
CA THR A 4 47.06 -66.12 -119.26
C THR A 4 46.67 -66.53 -117.83
N LYS A 5 47.52 -67.28 -117.12
CA LYS A 5 47.27 -67.68 -115.71
C LYS A 5 47.82 -66.67 -114.70
N ILE A 6 48.86 -65.93 -115.06
CA ILE A 6 49.44 -64.86 -114.23
C ILE A 6 48.49 -63.67 -114.17
N PHE A 7 47.87 -63.32 -115.31
CA PHE A 7 46.92 -62.20 -115.36
C PHE A 7 45.65 -62.46 -114.52
N ALA A 8 45.15 -63.69 -114.52
CA ALA A 8 44.01 -64.08 -113.70
C ALA A 8 44.34 -64.08 -112.19
N MET A 9 45.55 -64.50 -111.79
CA MET A 9 45.98 -64.47 -110.39
C MET A 9 46.23 -63.04 -109.87
N VAL A 10 46.75 -62.14 -110.70
CA VAL A 10 46.93 -60.71 -110.34
C VAL A 10 45.57 -60.01 -110.18
N LEU A 11 44.59 -60.32 -111.02
CA LEU A 11 43.23 -59.78 -110.89
C LEU A 11 42.50 -60.29 -109.65
N MET A 12 42.71 -61.55 -109.26
CA MET A 12 42.14 -62.11 -108.03
C MET A 12 42.79 -61.52 -106.76
N ALA A 13 44.10 -61.29 -106.77
CA ALA A 13 44.80 -60.65 -105.66
C ALA A 13 44.42 -59.16 -105.52
N ALA A 14 44.18 -58.46 -106.64
CA ALA A 14 43.68 -57.08 -106.63
C ALA A 14 42.24 -56.99 -106.11
N ALA A 15 41.38 -57.98 -106.42
CA ALA A 15 40.00 -58.04 -105.91
C ALA A 15 39.91 -58.40 -104.42
N LEU A 16 40.92 -59.08 -103.86
CA LEU A 16 41.01 -59.40 -102.43
C LEU A 16 41.56 -58.24 -101.57
N LEU A 17 42.17 -57.22 -102.19
CA LEU A 17 42.68 -56.03 -101.49
C LEU A 17 41.67 -54.87 -101.40
N THR A 18 40.50 -54.97 -102.04
CA THR A 18 39.49 -53.89 -102.09
C THR A 18 38.28 -54.10 -101.19
N THR A 19 38.26 -55.14 -100.34
CA THR A 19 37.15 -55.43 -99.42
C THR A 19 37.41 -55.04 -97.96
N SER A 20 38.54 -54.41 -97.66
CA SER A 20 38.91 -53.97 -96.30
C SER A 20 38.81 -52.46 -96.12
N CYS A 21 37.60 -51.89 -96.29
CA CYS A 21 37.31 -50.51 -95.90
C CYS A 21 35.82 -50.36 -95.52
N ALA A 22 35.38 -51.03 -94.45
CA ALA A 22 34.31 -50.46 -93.63
C ALA A 22 34.78 -49.05 -93.21
N SER A 23 34.01 -48.05 -93.62
CA SER A 23 34.58 -46.78 -94.08
C SER A 23 35.10 -45.92 -92.93
N LYS A 24 36.27 -45.31 -93.12
CA LYS A 24 36.88 -44.32 -92.24
C LYS A 24 35.91 -43.20 -91.79
N LYS A 25 34.87 -42.95 -92.59
CA LYS A 25 33.79 -41.98 -92.33
C LYS A 25 32.83 -42.44 -91.23
N ASP A 26 32.46 -43.72 -91.18
CA ASP A 26 31.58 -44.24 -90.13
C ASP A 26 32.29 -44.30 -88.78
N LEU A 27 33.58 -44.65 -88.79
CA LEU A 27 34.43 -44.56 -87.59
C LEU A 27 34.57 -43.11 -87.12
N GLN A 28 34.75 -42.15 -88.03
CA GLN A 28 34.85 -40.73 -87.71
C GLN A 28 33.53 -40.14 -87.20
N ASN A 29 32.39 -40.58 -87.75
CA ASN A 29 31.06 -40.21 -87.26
C ASN A 29 30.82 -40.76 -85.86
N CYS A 30 31.10 -42.04 -85.63
CA CYS A 30 31.01 -42.65 -84.31
C CYS A 30 31.94 -41.97 -83.29
N GLN A 31 33.15 -41.59 -83.68
CA GLN A 31 34.07 -40.82 -82.84
C GLN A 31 33.55 -39.41 -82.52
N THR A 32 32.89 -38.74 -83.48
CA THR A 32 32.27 -37.43 -83.27
C THR A 32 31.07 -37.54 -82.33
N GLU A 33 30.20 -38.50 -82.55
CA GLU A 33 29.02 -38.78 -81.71
C GLU A 33 29.45 -39.14 -80.27
N ASN A 34 30.51 -39.94 -80.11
CA ASN A 34 31.03 -40.29 -78.79
C ASN A 34 31.65 -39.07 -78.08
N ARG A 35 32.28 -38.15 -78.83
CA ARG A 35 32.76 -36.86 -78.28
C ARG A 35 31.59 -35.96 -77.85
N GLU A 36 30.54 -35.86 -78.66
CA GLU A 36 29.33 -35.09 -78.33
C GLU A 36 28.59 -35.68 -77.14
N LEU A 37 28.43 -37.01 -77.09
CA LEU A 37 27.82 -37.71 -75.97
C LEU A 37 28.62 -37.50 -74.68
N THR A 38 29.95 -37.55 -74.78
CA THR A 38 30.85 -37.26 -73.64
C THR A 38 30.70 -35.80 -73.19
N ALA A 39 30.62 -34.84 -74.12
CA ALA A 39 30.43 -33.44 -73.79
C ALA A 39 29.07 -33.19 -73.11
N ASN A 40 27.98 -33.76 -73.64
CA ASN A 40 26.64 -33.68 -73.05
C ASN A 40 26.58 -34.37 -71.68
N TYR A 41 27.28 -35.49 -71.50
CA TYR A 41 27.39 -36.17 -70.21
C TYR A 41 28.11 -35.30 -69.17
N GLN A 42 29.19 -34.61 -69.55
CA GLN A 42 29.88 -33.68 -68.63
C GLN A 42 29.01 -32.46 -68.30
N ASP A 43 28.36 -31.85 -69.30
CA ASP A 43 27.46 -30.70 -69.09
C ASP A 43 26.27 -31.06 -68.19
N THR A 44 25.64 -32.22 -68.41
CA THR A 44 24.55 -32.69 -67.55
C THR A 44 25.02 -33.03 -66.14
N LYS A 45 26.22 -33.61 -66.00
CA LYS A 45 26.84 -33.87 -64.70
C LYS A 45 27.17 -32.58 -63.93
N GLU A 46 27.70 -31.57 -64.60
CA GLU A 46 27.96 -30.25 -64.00
C GLU A 46 26.67 -29.55 -63.58
N LYS A 47 25.64 -29.57 -64.43
CA LYS A 47 24.30 -29.04 -64.11
C LYS A 47 23.67 -29.79 -62.93
N LEU A 48 23.76 -31.11 -62.90
CA LEU A 48 23.25 -31.93 -61.81
C LEU A 48 23.92 -31.53 -60.49
N ALA A 49 25.25 -31.48 -60.46
CA ALA A 49 26.00 -31.05 -59.28
C ALA A 49 25.63 -29.63 -58.83
N ALA A 50 25.44 -28.70 -59.76
CA ALA A 50 25.00 -27.33 -59.45
C ALA A 50 23.58 -27.29 -58.87
N THR A 51 22.65 -28.09 -59.41
CA THR A 51 21.28 -28.21 -58.88
C THR A 51 21.22 -28.89 -57.52
N GLU A 52 22.02 -29.93 -57.29
CA GLU A 52 22.14 -30.62 -56.00
C GLU A 52 22.70 -29.67 -54.93
N ALA A 53 23.74 -28.90 -55.26
CA ALA A 53 24.29 -27.88 -54.37
C ALA A 53 23.25 -26.78 -54.04
N SER A 54 22.50 -26.34 -55.04
CA SER A 54 21.43 -25.35 -54.86
C SER A 54 20.27 -25.90 -54.02
N LEU A 55 19.91 -27.18 -54.21
CA LEU A 55 18.89 -27.87 -53.42
C LEU A 55 19.32 -28.01 -51.96
N ALA A 56 20.58 -28.40 -51.72
CA ALA A 56 21.14 -28.49 -50.38
C ALA A 56 21.12 -27.13 -49.66
N ALA A 57 21.54 -26.06 -50.34
CA ALA A 57 21.51 -24.70 -49.81
C ALA A 57 20.07 -24.24 -49.50
N ALA A 58 19.11 -24.53 -50.39
CA ALA A 58 17.70 -24.21 -50.17
C ALA A 58 17.10 -25.00 -48.99
N GLN A 59 17.48 -26.27 -48.82
CA GLN A 59 17.05 -27.09 -47.68
C GLN A 59 17.62 -26.58 -46.36
N GLU A 60 18.89 -26.14 -46.34
CA GLU A 60 19.52 -25.53 -45.17
C GLU A 60 18.85 -24.20 -44.79
N GLN A 61 18.57 -23.35 -45.78
CA GLN A 61 17.82 -22.12 -45.57
C GLN A 61 16.41 -22.40 -45.01
N LEU A 62 15.71 -23.41 -45.55
CA LEU A 62 14.40 -23.81 -45.05
C LEU A 62 14.45 -24.32 -43.60
N ALA A 63 15.48 -25.10 -43.26
CA ALA A 63 15.68 -25.59 -41.89
C ALA A 63 15.95 -24.43 -40.92
N THR A 64 16.79 -23.48 -41.33
CA THR A 64 17.11 -22.27 -40.55
C THR A 64 15.87 -21.39 -40.35
N ALA A 65 15.13 -21.12 -41.43
CA ALA A 65 13.89 -20.33 -41.39
C ALA A 65 12.83 -20.97 -40.49
N LYS A 66 12.69 -22.31 -40.51
CA LYS A 66 11.78 -23.04 -39.60
C LYS A 66 12.22 -22.91 -38.14
N SER A 67 13.51 -23.03 -37.86
CA SER A 67 14.07 -22.82 -36.51
C SER A 67 13.81 -21.39 -36.03
N ASP A 68 14.05 -20.39 -36.86
CA ASP A 68 13.89 -18.99 -36.48
C ASP A 68 12.42 -18.61 -36.32
N TYR A 69 11.52 -19.16 -37.14
CA TYR A 69 10.08 -19.05 -36.94
C TYR A 69 9.65 -19.63 -35.58
N ALA A 70 10.15 -20.81 -35.20
CA ALA A 70 9.84 -21.41 -33.91
C ALA A 70 10.35 -20.57 -32.72
N LYS A 71 11.54 -19.98 -32.84
CA LYS A 71 12.09 -19.05 -31.83
C LYS A 71 11.24 -17.78 -31.72
N LEU A 72 10.84 -17.20 -32.85
CA LEU A 72 10.01 -16.00 -32.89
C LEU A 72 8.63 -16.27 -32.28
N GLN A 73 8.03 -17.41 -32.57
CA GLN A 73 6.75 -17.81 -31.99
C GLN A 73 6.86 -17.98 -30.46
N SER A 74 7.91 -18.66 -29.97
CA SER A 74 8.16 -18.77 -28.54
C SER A 74 8.39 -17.40 -27.85
N ALA A 75 9.09 -16.48 -28.52
CA ALA A 75 9.30 -15.13 -28.00
C ALA A 75 7.98 -14.35 -27.94
N LEU A 76 7.11 -14.48 -28.95
CA LEU A 76 5.79 -13.85 -28.99
C LEU A 76 4.88 -14.41 -27.88
N ASP A 77 4.83 -15.73 -27.70
CA ASP A 77 4.04 -16.38 -26.66
C ASP A 77 4.46 -15.96 -25.25
N LYS A 78 5.79 -15.85 -25.02
CA LYS A 78 6.33 -15.32 -23.75
C LYS A 78 5.93 -13.87 -23.55
N SER A 79 6.03 -13.04 -24.58
CA SER A 79 5.65 -11.63 -24.47
C SER A 79 4.15 -11.45 -24.20
N LEU A 80 3.29 -12.25 -24.84
CA LEU A 80 1.84 -12.23 -24.62
C LEU A 80 1.48 -12.71 -23.21
N THR A 81 2.13 -13.77 -22.74
CA THR A 81 1.94 -14.29 -21.36
C THR A 81 2.37 -13.25 -20.33
N ASN A 82 3.53 -12.62 -20.52
CA ASN A 82 4.01 -11.56 -19.64
C ASN A 82 3.06 -10.34 -19.66
N ALA A 83 2.56 -9.95 -20.82
CA ALA A 83 1.60 -8.85 -20.94
C ALA A 83 0.29 -9.16 -20.18
N ASN A 84 -0.22 -10.38 -20.29
CA ASN A 84 -1.41 -10.82 -19.56
C ASN A 84 -1.18 -10.85 -18.03
N GLN A 85 -0.03 -11.35 -17.58
CA GLN A 85 0.33 -11.34 -16.15
C GLN A 85 0.47 -9.92 -15.59
N ASN A 86 1.06 -9.01 -16.38
CA ASN A 86 1.16 -7.60 -16.01
C ASN A 86 -0.22 -6.95 -15.90
N ASN A 87 -1.13 -7.23 -16.83
CA ASN A 87 -2.50 -6.72 -16.78
C ASN A 87 -3.25 -7.18 -15.52
N ILE A 88 -3.14 -8.46 -15.14
CA ILE A 88 -3.73 -9.00 -13.91
C ILE A 88 -3.13 -8.31 -12.66
N SER A 89 -1.81 -8.08 -12.67
CA SER A 89 -1.13 -7.41 -11.57
C SER A 89 -1.56 -5.95 -11.43
N ILE A 90 -1.77 -5.26 -12.56
CA ILE A 90 -2.25 -3.87 -12.60
C ILE A 90 -3.69 -3.79 -12.07
N GLU A 91 -4.57 -4.69 -12.49
CA GLU A 91 -5.97 -4.74 -12.00
C GLU A 91 -6.00 -4.89 -10.47
N LYS A 92 -5.22 -5.83 -9.93
CA LYS A 92 -5.09 -6.01 -8.48
C LYS A 92 -4.56 -4.76 -7.77
N LEU A 93 -3.56 -4.08 -8.34
CA LEU A 93 -3.03 -2.84 -7.78
C LEU A 93 -4.07 -1.69 -7.84
N VAL A 94 -4.86 -1.62 -8.91
CA VAL A 94 -5.95 -0.63 -9.03
C VAL A 94 -7.01 -0.87 -7.96
N ASP A 95 -7.39 -2.11 -7.69
CA ASP A 95 -8.33 -2.46 -6.62
C ASP A 95 -7.79 -2.04 -5.25
N GLN A 96 -6.52 -2.37 -4.94
CA GLN A 96 -5.87 -1.95 -3.70
C GLN A 96 -5.80 -0.42 -3.54
N ILE A 97 -5.50 0.30 -4.64
CA ILE A 97 -5.49 1.76 -4.65
C ILE A 97 -6.90 2.31 -4.39
N ASN A 98 -7.94 1.71 -4.97
CA ASN A 98 -9.32 2.14 -4.77
C ASN A 98 -9.76 1.92 -3.33
N GLU A 99 -9.47 0.77 -2.72
CA GLU A 99 -9.74 0.50 -1.31
C GLU A 99 -8.98 1.47 -0.40
N SER A 100 -7.68 1.68 -0.64
CA SER A 100 -6.89 2.66 0.11
C SER A 100 -7.44 4.07 -0.02
N ASN A 101 -7.88 4.48 -1.22
CA ASN A 101 -8.46 5.80 -1.44
C ASN A 101 -9.80 5.97 -0.71
N GLN A 102 -10.64 4.93 -0.66
CA GLN A 102 -11.88 4.96 0.13
C GLN A 102 -11.58 5.09 1.62
N TYR A 103 -10.63 4.34 2.13
CA TYR A 103 -10.18 4.43 3.52
C TYR A 103 -9.65 5.83 3.86
N ILE A 104 -8.79 6.40 3.01
CA ILE A 104 -8.28 7.79 3.18
C ILE A 104 -9.44 8.79 3.21
N ARG A 105 -10.41 8.69 2.29
CA ARG A 105 -11.58 9.60 2.27
C ARG A 105 -12.37 9.51 3.57
N HIS A 106 -12.60 8.29 4.06
CA HIS A 106 -13.30 8.08 5.32
C HIS A 106 -12.55 8.69 6.52
N LEU A 107 -11.23 8.48 6.60
CA LEU A 107 -10.40 9.09 7.65
C LEU A 107 -10.44 10.63 7.60
N VAL A 108 -10.38 11.22 6.41
CA VAL A 108 -10.48 12.67 6.22
C VAL A 108 -11.85 13.18 6.67
N GLU A 109 -12.92 12.50 6.33
CA GLU A 109 -14.28 12.86 6.75
C GLU A 109 -14.42 12.83 8.28
N VAL A 110 -14.03 11.74 8.93
CA VAL A 110 -14.09 11.60 10.39
C VAL A 110 -13.25 12.67 11.09
N LYS A 111 -12.03 12.92 10.59
CA LYS A 111 -11.17 13.98 11.12
C LYS A 111 -11.81 15.36 10.97
N SER A 112 -12.32 15.69 9.78
CA SER A 112 -12.95 16.99 9.51
C SER A 112 -14.17 17.25 10.40
N LYS A 113 -14.98 16.21 10.64
CA LYS A 113 -16.13 16.26 11.55
C LYS A 113 -15.67 16.50 12.99
N SER A 114 -14.63 15.79 13.44
CA SER A 114 -14.05 15.98 14.76
C SER A 114 -13.48 17.40 14.93
N ASP A 115 -12.72 17.91 13.96
CA ASP A 115 -12.09 19.23 14.02
C ASP A 115 -13.14 20.36 14.07
N SER A 116 -14.18 20.26 13.23
CA SER A 116 -15.31 21.20 13.26
C SER A 116 -16.00 21.19 14.62
N LEU A 117 -16.25 20.00 15.19
CA LEU A 117 -16.89 19.88 16.49
C LEU A 117 -16.06 20.48 17.62
N ASN A 118 -14.77 20.17 17.64
CA ASN A 118 -13.84 20.70 18.63
C ASN A 118 -13.78 22.23 18.60
N MET A 119 -13.78 22.81 17.39
CA MET A 119 -13.84 24.26 17.23
C MET A 119 -15.15 24.83 17.81
N VAL A 120 -16.30 24.21 17.56
CA VAL A 120 -17.58 24.68 18.11
C VAL A 120 -17.62 24.52 19.64
N LEU A 121 -17.16 23.40 20.16
CA LEU A 121 -17.02 23.12 21.60
C LEU A 121 -16.21 24.21 22.30
N THR A 122 -15.00 24.46 21.83
CA THR A 122 -14.10 25.46 22.42
C THR A 122 -14.68 26.87 22.27
N ASN A 123 -15.21 27.23 21.11
CA ASN A 123 -15.79 28.56 20.91
C ASN A 123 -17.01 28.82 21.79
N ASN A 124 -17.91 27.85 21.92
CA ASN A 124 -19.10 27.98 22.75
C ASN A 124 -18.72 28.09 24.23
N LEU A 125 -17.78 27.26 24.70
CA LEU A 125 -17.31 27.33 26.07
C LEU A 125 -16.64 28.67 26.35
N THR A 126 -15.63 29.05 25.57
CA THR A 126 -14.86 30.28 25.78
C THR A 126 -15.75 31.52 25.74
N ARG A 127 -16.78 31.56 24.89
CA ARG A 127 -17.75 32.67 24.85
C ARG A 127 -18.70 32.72 26.05
N SER A 128 -18.96 31.57 26.69
CA SER A 128 -19.85 31.48 27.85
C SER A 128 -19.16 31.85 29.18
N LEU A 129 -17.83 31.82 29.20
CA LEU A 129 -17.02 32.16 30.38
C LEU A 129 -16.89 33.67 30.54
N SER A 130 -17.05 34.13 31.77
CA SER A 130 -16.75 35.50 32.21
C SER A 130 -15.24 35.76 32.26
N ARG A 131 -14.85 37.04 32.40
CA ARG A 131 -13.42 37.42 32.52
C ARG A 131 -12.76 36.84 33.76
N GLU A 132 -13.54 36.65 34.80
CA GLU A 132 -13.11 36.06 36.07
C GLU A 132 -12.93 34.55 35.92
N GLU A 133 -13.88 33.86 35.29
CA GLU A 133 -13.77 32.41 35.02
C GLU A 133 -12.61 32.08 34.08
N MET A 134 -12.33 32.91 33.06
CA MET A 134 -11.20 32.73 32.15
C MET A 134 -9.82 32.78 32.84
N LYS A 135 -9.72 33.24 34.10
CA LYS A 135 -8.47 33.17 34.87
C LYS A 135 -8.27 31.81 35.56
N GLU A 136 -9.36 31.11 35.80
CA GLU A 136 -9.41 29.86 36.59
C GLU A 136 -9.75 28.63 35.71
N VAL A 137 -10.18 28.86 34.47
CA VAL A 137 -10.50 27.85 33.46
C VAL A 137 -9.63 28.05 32.23
N ASP A 138 -8.93 26.99 31.84
CA ASP A 138 -8.15 26.92 30.61
C ASP A 138 -8.73 25.85 29.68
N VAL A 139 -8.90 26.18 28.40
CA VAL A 139 -9.51 25.29 27.40
C VAL A 139 -8.52 25.07 26.27
N GLN A 140 -8.12 23.82 26.05
CA GLN A 140 -7.17 23.44 25.01
C GLN A 140 -7.71 22.29 24.17
N VAL A 141 -7.40 22.31 22.87
CA VAL A 141 -7.70 21.20 21.96
C VAL A 141 -6.40 20.54 21.57
N LEU A 142 -6.23 19.27 21.94
CA LEU A 142 -5.04 18.50 21.63
C LEU A 142 -5.44 17.22 20.90
N LYS A 143 -4.96 17.06 19.66
CA LYS A 143 -5.16 15.86 18.83
C LYS A 143 -6.64 15.42 18.74
N GLY A 144 -7.55 16.37 18.61
CA GLY A 144 -8.97 16.07 18.48
C GLY A 144 -9.73 15.87 19.80
N VAL A 145 -9.06 16.08 20.94
CA VAL A 145 -9.65 15.96 22.30
C VAL A 145 -9.68 17.33 22.96
N VAL A 146 -10.81 17.67 23.60
CA VAL A 146 -10.99 18.94 24.30
C VAL A 146 -10.66 18.76 25.77
N TYR A 147 -9.70 19.53 26.27
CA TYR A 147 -9.27 19.58 27.66
C TYR A 147 -9.77 20.87 28.29
N ILE A 148 -10.55 20.75 29.36
CA ILE A 148 -11.01 21.88 30.17
C ILE A 148 -10.34 21.74 31.53
N SER A 149 -9.32 22.54 31.79
CA SER A 149 -8.59 22.54 33.07
C SER A 149 -9.17 23.59 33.99
N LEU A 150 -9.66 23.15 35.16
CA LEU A 150 -10.23 24.01 36.18
C LEU A 150 -9.33 24.05 37.42
N ALA A 151 -9.04 25.23 37.91
CA ALA A 151 -8.26 25.42 39.13
C ALA A 151 -8.99 24.86 40.36
N ASP A 152 -8.23 24.26 41.29
CA ASP A 152 -8.76 23.61 42.48
C ASP A 152 -9.56 24.56 43.40
N ASN A 153 -9.05 25.77 43.59
CA ASN A 153 -9.67 26.81 44.42
C ASN A 153 -10.99 27.34 43.85
N MET A 154 -11.20 27.20 42.54
CA MET A 154 -12.45 27.54 41.88
C MET A 154 -13.50 26.46 42.12
N LEU A 155 -13.09 25.19 42.08
CA LEU A 155 -13.99 24.04 42.17
C LEU A 155 -14.37 23.66 43.60
N TYR A 156 -13.40 23.61 44.52
CA TYR A 156 -13.58 22.99 45.83
C TYR A 156 -13.41 23.98 46.97
N GLN A 157 -13.86 23.60 48.16
CA GLN A 157 -13.47 24.28 49.38
C GLN A 157 -11.99 24.01 49.71
N SER A 158 -11.34 24.93 50.41
CA SER A 158 -9.91 24.81 50.76
C SER A 158 -9.62 23.49 51.48
N GLY A 159 -8.66 22.72 50.96
CA GLY A 159 -8.28 21.43 51.54
C GLY A 159 -9.38 20.36 51.54
N SER A 160 -10.38 20.47 50.65
CA SER A 160 -11.51 19.56 50.53
C SER A 160 -11.64 19.00 49.10
N TYR A 161 -12.50 18.00 48.95
CA TYR A 161 -13.02 17.49 47.67
C TYR A 161 -14.47 17.94 47.42
N GLU A 162 -15.08 18.65 48.37
CA GLU A 162 -16.45 19.13 48.22
C GLU A 162 -16.52 20.31 47.27
N VAL A 163 -17.33 20.16 46.23
CA VAL A 163 -17.60 21.20 45.23
C VAL A 163 -18.26 22.39 45.92
N ASN A 164 -17.68 23.57 45.74
CA ASN A 164 -18.19 24.80 46.34
C ASN A 164 -19.35 25.38 45.49
N SER A 165 -20.10 26.34 46.05
CA SER A 165 -21.25 26.94 45.35
C SER A 165 -20.86 27.83 44.17
N ARG A 166 -19.66 28.39 44.15
CA ARG A 166 -19.14 29.23 43.06
C ARG A 166 -18.92 28.42 41.79
N ALA A 167 -18.46 27.18 41.94
CA ALA A 167 -18.27 26.24 40.84
C ALA A 167 -19.55 25.93 40.06
N LYS A 168 -20.73 26.14 40.66
CA LYS A 168 -22.03 25.84 40.08
C LYS A 168 -22.23 26.47 38.70
N GLU A 169 -21.90 27.76 38.57
CA GLU A 169 -22.14 28.49 37.33
C GLU A 169 -21.29 27.92 36.19
N THR A 170 -20.00 27.72 36.44
CA THR A 170 -19.08 27.20 35.43
C THR A 170 -19.37 25.74 35.11
N LEU A 171 -19.64 24.90 36.12
CA LEU A 171 -20.04 23.51 35.90
C LEU A 171 -21.37 23.41 35.15
N SER A 172 -22.29 24.37 35.32
CA SER A 172 -23.54 24.42 34.54
C SER A 172 -23.26 24.69 33.06
N LYS A 173 -22.33 25.59 32.74
CA LYS A 173 -21.91 25.88 31.34
C LYS A 173 -21.27 24.66 30.70
N ILE A 174 -20.38 23.99 31.43
CA ILE A 174 -19.71 22.76 30.97
C ILE A 174 -20.73 21.62 30.81
N ALA A 175 -21.66 21.45 31.76
CA ALA A 175 -22.70 20.43 31.69
C ALA A 175 -23.62 20.62 30.48
N LYS A 176 -23.97 21.87 30.14
CA LYS A 176 -24.75 22.18 28.94
C LYS A 176 -24.01 21.70 27.68
N ILE A 177 -22.73 21.97 27.58
CA ILE A 177 -21.89 21.51 26.48
C ILE A 177 -21.87 19.98 26.42
N ILE A 178 -21.58 19.30 27.54
CA ILE A 178 -21.57 17.83 27.58
C ILE A 178 -22.92 17.23 27.12
N GLN A 179 -24.04 17.90 27.44
CA GLN A 179 -25.38 17.47 27.04
C GLN A 179 -25.70 17.74 25.57
N ASP A 180 -25.19 18.82 24.99
CA ASP A 180 -25.36 19.15 23.58
C ASP A 180 -24.59 18.13 22.69
N TYR A 181 -23.49 17.55 23.20
CA TYR A 181 -22.64 16.60 22.47
C TYR A 181 -22.73 15.17 23.03
N LYS A 182 -23.88 14.51 22.83
CA LYS A 182 -24.21 13.22 23.46
C LYS A 182 -23.36 12.03 23.03
N ASP A 183 -22.69 12.13 21.88
CA ASP A 183 -21.92 11.02 21.31
C ASP A 183 -20.50 10.90 21.86
N TYR A 184 -20.11 11.79 22.78
CA TYR A 184 -18.76 11.85 23.35
C TYR A 184 -18.75 11.33 24.79
N ASP A 185 -17.62 10.76 25.18
CA ASP A 185 -17.36 10.39 26.57
C ASP A 185 -16.62 11.52 27.28
N VAL A 186 -16.76 11.56 28.60
CA VAL A 186 -16.20 12.59 29.47
C VAL A 186 -15.34 11.90 30.53
N LEU A 187 -14.06 12.19 30.51
CA LEU A 187 -13.12 11.75 31.53
C LEU A 187 -12.78 12.93 32.43
N ILE A 188 -13.01 12.78 33.73
CA ILE A 188 -12.72 13.78 34.74
C ILE A 188 -11.50 13.31 35.51
N GLU A 189 -10.42 14.09 35.47
CA GLU A 189 -9.16 13.76 36.12
C GLU A 189 -8.78 14.78 37.20
N GLY A 190 -8.62 14.32 38.43
CA GLY A 190 -8.06 15.12 39.50
C GLY A 190 -6.53 15.08 39.47
N ASN A 191 -5.90 16.22 39.73
CA ASN A 191 -4.46 16.36 39.90
C ASN A 191 -4.17 17.21 41.14
N THR A 192 -3.08 16.90 41.84
CA THR A 192 -2.61 17.64 43.02
C THR A 192 -1.23 18.23 42.76
N ASP A 193 -0.78 19.09 43.67
CA ASP A 193 0.65 19.38 43.84
C ASP A 193 1.30 18.27 44.67
N ASN A 194 2.57 18.47 45.03
CA ASN A 194 3.34 17.54 45.86
C ASN A 194 3.21 17.78 47.37
N VAL A 195 2.25 18.61 47.80
CA VAL A 195 2.06 18.86 49.24
C VAL A 195 1.26 17.68 49.81
N PRO A 196 1.69 17.07 50.93
CA PRO A 196 0.93 16.00 51.56
C PRO A 196 -0.48 16.43 51.94
N VAL A 197 -1.44 15.52 51.77
CA VAL A 197 -2.85 15.78 52.10
C VAL A 197 -3.00 16.16 53.58
N SER A 198 -3.81 17.17 53.84
CA SER A 198 -4.16 17.54 55.21
C SER A 198 -5.18 16.56 55.79
N THR A 199 -4.90 16.01 56.97
CA THR A 199 -5.80 15.11 57.70
C THR A 199 -6.55 15.82 58.84
N THR A 200 -6.54 17.16 58.86
CA THR A 200 -7.09 17.94 59.98
C THR A 200 -8.62 18.00 60.00
N SER A 201 -9.28 17.83 58.85
CA SER A 201 -10.74 17.79 58.74
C SER A 201 -11.27 16.37 58.89
N ALA A 202 -12.41 16.20 59.59
CA ALA A 202 -13.09 14.92 59.73
C ALA A 202 -13.39 14.26 58.37
N LYS A 203 -13.69 15.05 57.33
CA LYS A 203 -13.97 14.57 55.96
C LYS A 203 -12.72 14.08 55.22
N MET A 204 -11.54 14.52 55.66
CA MET A 204 -10.24 14.15 55.07
C MET A 204 -9.56 13.00 55.81
N LYS A 205 -10.10 12.55 56.94
CA LYS A 205 -9.49 11.55 57.84
C LYS A 205 -9.14 10.22 57.15
N ASN A 206 -9.93 9.82 56.14
CA ASN A 206 -9.76 8.55 55.43
C ASN A 206 -9.00 8.72 54.09
N ILE A 207 -8.52 9.92 53.78
CA ILE A 207 -7.76 10.19 52.57
C ILE A 207 -6.29 9.95 52.87
N ARG A 208 -5.72 8.89 52.31
CA ARG A 208 -4.37 8.42 52.68
C ARG A 208 -3.28 9.25 52.04
N ASN A 209 -3.49 9.73 50.81
CA ASN A 209 -2.49 10.43 50.01
C ASN A 209 -3.14 11.22 48.86
N ASN A 210 -2.29 11.84 48.03
CA ASN A 210 -2.69 12.62 46.86
C ASN A 210 -3.43 11.80 45.79
N TRP A 211 -3.21 10.48 45.69
CA TRP A 211 -4.01 9.61 44.82
C TRP A 211 -5.48 9.56 45.26
N ASP A 212 -5.72 9.33 46.54
CA ASP A 212 -7.08 9.28 47.09
C ASP A 212 -7.78 10.65 46.92
N LEU A 213 -7.09 11.76 47.24
CA LEU A 213 -7.67 13.09 47.13
C LEU A 213 -8.04 13.44 45.69
N SER A 214 -7.14 13.18 44.74
CA SER A 214 -7.39 13.47 43.33
C SER A 214 -8.54 12.65 42.76
N ALA A 215 -8.62 11.36 43.09
CA ALA A 215 -9.73 10.50 42.65
C ALA A 215 -11.08 10.95 43.24
N LEU A 216 -11.11 11.31 44.53
CA LEU A 216 -12.32 11.81 45.19
C LEU A 216 -12.79 13.14 44.63
N ARG A 217 -11.86 14.04 44.28
CA ARG A 217 -12.17 15.31 43.61
C ARG A 217 -12.84 15.08 42.26
N ALA A 218 -12.25 14.21 41.42
CA ALA A 218 -12.85 13.84 40.15
C ALA A 218 -14.24 13.23 40.32
N ALA A 219 -14.40 12.30 41.26
CA ALA A 219 -15.69 11.68 41.56
C ALA A 219 -16.74 12.70 42.04
N SER A 220 -16.32 13.70 42.82
CA SER A 220 -17.21 14.76 43.32
C SER A 220 -17.74 15.62 42.18
N VAL A 221 -16.91 15.93 41.18
CA VAL A 221 -17.36 16.63 39.97
C VAL A 221 -18.32 15.77 39.14
N VAL A 222 -18.04 14.47 38.98
CA VAL A 222 -18.95 13.53 38.29
C VAL A 222 -20.32 13.49 38.96
N GLN A 223 -20.36 13.30 40.28
CA GLN A 223 -21.60 13.31 41.06
C GLN A 223 -22.32 14.65 40.94
N TYR A 224 -21.58 15.77 41.01
CA TYR A 224 -22.17 17.10 40.85
C TYR A 224 -22.83 17.27 39.48
N LEU A 225 -22.16 16.85 38.41
CA LEU A 225 -22.67 16.90 37.03
C LEU A 225 -23.90 16.01 36.83
N GLN A 226 -23.89 14.81 37.44
CA GLN A 226 -25.01 13.89 37.42
C GLN A 226 -26.22 14.47 38.16
N ASP A 227 -26.04 14.83 39.44
CA ASP A 227 -27.14 15.11 40.36
C ASP A 227 -27.78 16.48 40.09
N ASN A 228 -26.99 17.47 39.66
CA ASN A 228 -27.47 18.85 39.48
C ASN A 228 -27.82 19.18 38.03
N PHE A 229 -27.24 18.49 37.05
CA PHE A 229 -27.42 18.81 35.62
C PHE A 229 -27.86 17.64 34.76
N GLY A 230 -28.02 16.43 35.32
CA GLY A 230 -28.56 15.28 34.60
C GLY A 230 -27.62 14.70 33.55
N VAL A 231 -26.30 14.92 33.67
CA VAL A 231 -25.34 14.30 32.76
C VAL A 231 -25.38 12.78 32.94
N ASN A 232 -25.53 12.04 31.84
CA ASN A 232 -25.66 10.58 31.87
C ASN A 232 -24.37 9.94 32.46
N PRO A 233 -24.46 9.23 33.60
CA PRO A 233 -23.28 8.66 34.27
C PRO A 233 -22.56 7.60 33.42
N LYS A 234 -23.25 6.94 32.47
CA LYS A 234 -22.61 5.98 31.55
C LYS A 234 -21.54 6.60 30.65
N ARG A 235 -21.55 7.93 30.51
CA ARG A 235 -20.60 8.69 29.69
C ARG A 235 -19.46 9.28 30.50
N MET A 236 -19.48 9.15 31.83
CA MET A 236 -18.54 9.83 32.72
C MET A 236 -17.63 8.83 33.43
N THR A 237 -16.34 9.09 33.39
CA THR A 237 -15.32 8.35 34.13
C THR A 237 -14.58 9.31 35.05
N ALA A 238 -14.35 8.91 36.30
CA ALA A 238 -13.54 9.67 37.26
C ALA A 238 -12.18 8.97 37.46
N GLY A 239 -11.09 9.72 37.34
CA GLY A 239 -9.73 9.25 37.58
C GLY A 239 -8.96 10.23 38.48
N GLY A 240 -8.07 9.69 39.33
CA GLY A 240 -7.07 10.49 40.05
C GLY A 240 -5.71 10.27 39.41
N ARG A 241 -4.89 11.32 39.32
CA ARG A 241 -3.47 11.23 38.91
C ARG A 241 -2.47 11.59 40.01
N GLY A 242 -2.97 11.97 41.19
CA GLY A 242 -2.16 12.47 42.29
C GLY A 242 -1.24 13.61 41.86
N GLU A 243 -0.01 13.59 42.37
CA GLU A 243 1.04 14.58 42.11
C GLU A 243 1.92 14.26 40.89
N TYR A 244 1.68 13.11 40.25
CA TYR A 244 2.59 12.51 39.25
C TYR A 244 2.36 12.99 37.81
N ASN A 245 1.42 13.90 37.61
CA ASN A 245 1.16 14.54 36.32
C ASN A 245 1.19 16.08 36.43
N PRO A 246 2.34 16.68 36.83
CA PRO A 246 2.47 18.12 36.98
C PRO A 246 2.54 18.80 35.60
N VAL A 247 1.87 19.94 35.46
CA VAL A 247 1.95 20.81 34.26
C VAL A 247 3.08 21.84 34.39
N THR A 248 3.60 22.04 35.59
CA THR A 248 4.70 22.95 35.89
C THR A 248 5.46 22.48 37.14
N THR A 249 6.61 23.09 37.43
CA THR A 249 7.39 22.79 38.63
C THR A 249 6.58 22.99 39.93
N ASN A 250 6.73 22.08 40.90
CA ASN A 250 6.18 22.21 42.25
C ASN A 250 7.04 23.09 43.19
N ASN A 251 8.13 23.67 42.67
CA ASN A 251 9.07 24.47 43.49
C ASN A 251 8.56 25.88 43.81
N THR A 252 7.51 26.34 43.13
CA THR A 252 6.92 27.68 43.34
C THR A 252 5.45 27.56 43.73
N GLU A 253 4.93 28.50 44.51
CA GLU A 253 3.51 28.48 44.92
C GLU A 253 2.58 28.60 43.72
N VAL A 254 2.94 29.46 42.75
CA VAL A 254 2.21 29.57 41.47
C VAL A 254 2.21 28.24 40.72
N GLY A 255 3.35 27.53 40.75
CA GLY A 255 3.48 26.22 40.12
C GLY A 255 2.58 25.17 40.77
N LYS A 256 2.59 25.10 42.11
CA LYS A 256 1.69 24.24 42.88
C LYS A 256 0.22 24.55 42.60
N GLN A 257 -0.17 25.82 42.59
CA GLN A 257 -1.53 26.25 42.25
C GLN A 257 -1.99 25.74 40.87
N ARG A 258 -1.11 25.81 39.86
CA ARG A 258 -1.42 25.28 38.52
C ARG A 258 -1.49 23.75 38.47
N ASN A 259 -0.70 23.06 39.29
CA ASN A 259 -0.74 21.60 39.37
C ASN A 259 -2.01 21.09 40.08
N ARG A 260 -2.53 21.83 41.06
CA ARG A 260 -3.84 21.61 41.70
C ARG A 260 -4.96 21.98 40.73
N ARG A 261 -5.39 21.00 39.94
CA ARG A 261 -6.40 21.18 38.89
C ARG A 261 -7.27 19.94 38.71
N THR A 262 -8.49 20.14 38.27
CA THR A 262 -9.33 19.06 37.72
C THR A 262 -9.50 19.28 36.23
N GLN A 263 -9.24 18.25 35.44
CA GLN A 263 -9.38 18.30 33.99
C GLN A 263 -10.66 17.57 33.59
N ILE A 264 -11.53 18.23 32.85
CA ILE A 264 -12.68 17.62 32.19
C ILE A 264 -12.28 17.44 30.72
N ILE A 265 -12.20 16.19 30.29
CA ILE A 265 -11.67 15.76 29.00
C ILE A 265 -12.82 15.20 28.20
N ILE A 266 -13.16 15.84 27.08
CA ILE A 266 -14.24 15.41 26.18
C ILE A 266 -13.58 14.69 24.99
N THR A 267 -13.86 13.40 24.85
CA THR A 267 -13.22 12.52 23.86
C THR A 267 -14.26 11.76 23.02
N PRO A 268 -13.98 11.48 21.74
CA PRO A 268 -14.77 10.52 20.98
C PRO A 268 -14.81 9.16 21.69
N LYS A 269 -15.87 8.38 21.45
CA LYS A 269 -16.02 7.02 21.99
C LYS A 269 -14.91 6.11 21.49
N LEU A 270 -14.36 5.29 22.38
CA LEU A 270 -13.31 4.32 22.04
C LEU A 270 -13.77 3.34 20.95
N ASP A 271 -15.03 2.93 20.95
CA ASP A 271 -15.60 2.03 19.94
C ASP A 271 -15.54 2.65 18.54
N GLN A 272 -15.83 3.96 18.41
CA GLN A 272 -15.71 4.67 17.14
C GLN A 272 -14.27 4.71 16.65
N PHE A 273 -13.30 4.70 17.55
CA PHE A 273 -11.88 4.63 17.19
C PHE A 273 -11.47 3.20 16.79
N MET A 274 -11.98 2.17 17.46
CA MET A 274 -11.70 0.77 17.09
C MET A 274 -12.32 0.39 15.75
N ASP A 275 -13.53 0.88 15.45
CA ASP A 275 -14.17 0.72 14.14
C ASP A 275 -13.32 1.28 12.97
N LEU A 276 -12.44 2.26 13.24
CA LEU A 276 -11.51 2.79 12.22
C LEU A 276 -10.32 1.87 12.01
N ILE A 277 -9.86 1.20 13.06
CA ILE A 277 -8.72 0.27 13.00
C ILE A 277 -9.15 -1.04 12.32
N ASP A 278 -10.33 -1.55 12.67
CA ASP A 278 -10.84 -2.82 12.11
C ASP A 278 -11.18 -2.71 10.61
N LYS A 279 -11.34 -1.50 10.08
CA LYS A 279 -11.58 -1.23 8.65
C LYS A 279 -10.30 -0.89 7.87
N ALA A 280 -9.14 -0.88 8.51
CA ALA A 280 -7.89 -0.69 7.79
C ALA A 280 -7.72 -1.87 6.82
N PRO A 281 -7.39 -1.63 5.53
CA PRO A 281 -7.11 -2.72 4.61
C PRO A 281 -6.00 -3.57 5.20
N GLU A 282 -6.26 -4.88 5.35
CA GLU A 282 -5.25 -5.81 5.86
C GLU A 282 -4.03 -5.71 4.95
N ASP A 283 -2.85 -5.52 5.55
CA ASP A 283 -1.58 -5.70 4.85
C ASP A 283 -1.61 -7.12 4.28
N SER A 284 -1.85 -7.23 2.97
CA SER A 284 -1.84 -8.51 2.27
C SER A 284 -0.45 -9.11 2.49
N GLN A 285 -0.35 -10.06 3.42
CA GLN A 285 0.91 -10.68 3.80
C GLN A 285 1.53 -11.35 2.58
N LYS A 286 2.74 -10.86 2.25
CA LYS A 286 3.84 -11.45 1.47
C LYS A 286 3.52 -12.51 0.41
#